data_AF-A0A376IQQ7-F1
#
_entry.id   AF-A0A376IQQ7-F1
#
_cell.length_a   1.000
_cell.length_b   1.000
_cell.length_c   1.000
_cell.angle_alpha   90.00
_cell.angle_beta   90.00
_cell.angle_gamma   90.00
#
_symmetry.space_group_name_H-M   'P 1'
#
loop_
_entity.id
_entity.type
_entity.pdbx_description
1 polymer ?
#
loop_
_entity_poly.entity_id
_entity_poly.type
_entity_poly.pdbx_seq_one_letter_code
_entity_poly.pdbx_strand_id
1 'polypeptide(L)'
;MATTLTSECNLLAVPFSAATDFTDLAEYCDRVATTLIECRDPALKTALCGRLNTCLALLRPTLNEPIPPHLIDGFITNDLPDVSPGFEPDAGSLCDYCLALTQILNGHALLPETETTLTGLLCELVWYFAADLNAPRWIRTADGIQVIDGRPA
;
A
#
# COMPACT_ATOMS: atom_id res chain seq x y z
N MET A 1 -17.90 -13.24 -19.68
CA MET A 1 -17.21 -13.02 -18.40
C MET A 1 -15.73 -13.34 -18.64
N ALA A 2 -14.93 -12.33 -19.03
CA ALA A 2 -13.54 -12.50 -19.48
C ALA A 2 -12.71 -11.20 -19.30
N THR A 3 -13.11 -10.33 -18.36
CA THR A 3 -12.52 -8.99 -18.19
C THR A 3 -11.57 -8.88 -16.99
N THR A 4 -11.57 -9.84 -16.05
CA THR A 4 -10.71 -9.81 -14.86
C THR A 4 -9.26 -10.15 -15.20
N LEU A 5 -9.02 -11.26 -15.91
CA LEU A 5 -7.67 -11.74 -16.27
C LEU A 5 -6.82 -10.70 -17.04
N THR A 6 -7.46 -9.83 -17.84
CA THR A 6 -6.76 -8.82 -18.63
C THR A 6 -6.19 -7.71 -17.75
N SER A 7 -6.91 -7.28 -16.70
CA SER A 7 -6.42 -6.28 -15.75
C SER A 7 -5.27 -6.81 -14.89
N GLU A 8 -5.28 -8.09 -14.52
CA GLU A 8 -4.27 -8.71 -13.68
C GLU A 8 -2.93 -8.88 -14.42
N CYS A 9 -2.97 -9.33 -15.67
CA CYS A 9 -1.77 -9.40 -16.53
C CYS A 9 -1.18 -8.02 -16.82
N ASN A 10 -1.99 -6.96 -16.85
CA ASN A 10 -1.49 -5.60 -17.07
C ASN A 10 -0.59 -5.14 -15.92
N LEU A 11 -0.90 -5.51 -14.67
CA LEU A 11 -0.09 -5.11 -13.51
C LEU A 11 1.33 -5.70 -13.56
N LEU A 12 1.50 -6.91 -14.10
CA LEU A 12 2.82 -7.52 -14.23
C LEU A 12 3.71 -6.84 -15.28
N ALA A 13 3.11 -6.12 -16.24
CA ALA A 13 3.81 -5.45 -17.32
C ALA A 13 4.14 -3.97 -17.05
N VAL A 14 3.56 -3.35 -16.00
CA VAL A 14 3.78 -1.92 -15.67
C VAL A 14 5.27 -1.68 -15.38
N PRO A 15 6.00 -0.88 -16.16
CA PRO A 15 7.39 -0.57 -15.84
C PRO A 15 7.45 0.45 -14.71
N PHE A 16 8.39 0.28 -13.79
CA PHE A 16 8.75 1.29 -12.81
C PHE A 16 10.25 1.22 -12.49
N SER A 17 10.81 2.32 -12.01
CA SER A 17 12.24 2.43 -11.69
C SER A 17 12.45 3.40 -10.52
N ALA A 18 13.70 3.64 -10.13
CA ALA A 18 14.04 4.64 -9.12
C ALA A 18 13.67 6.09 -9.53
N ALA A 19 13.36 6.33 -10.82
CA ALA A 19 12.90 7.64 -11.30
C ALA A 19 11.37 7.78 -11.33
N THR A 20 10.63 6.73 -10.96
CA THR A 20 9.16 6.78 -10.88
C THR A 20 8.74 7.51 -9.61
N ASP A 21 7.75 8.40 -9.71
CA ASP A 21 7.25 9.17 -8.58
C ASP A 21 6.68 8.22 -7.50
N PHE A 22 6.92 8.55 -6.23
CA PHE A 22 6.51 7.70 -5.11
C PHE A 22 4.97 7.58 -5.02
N THR A 23 4.22 8.57 -5.51
CA THR A 23 2.75 8.53 -5.59
C THR A 23 2.27 7.46 -6.56
N ASP A 24 2.92 7.34 -7.73
CA ASP A 24 2.61 6.32 -8.73
C ASP A 24 2.99 4.93 -8.22
N LEU A 25 4.12 4.82 -7.52
CA LEU A 25 4.54 3.58 -6.86
C LEU A 25 3.54 3.16 -5.77
N ALA A 26 3.03 4.12 -4.98
CA ALA A 26 2.02 3.88 -3.96
C ALA A 26 0.68 3.43 -4.59
N GLU A 27 0.22 4.07 -5.66
CA GLU A 27 -0.98 3.66 -6.40
C GLU A 27 -0.81 2.27 -7.01
N TYR A 28 0.38 1.96 -7.54
CA TYR A 28 0.69 0.62 -8.03
C TYR A 28 0.59 -0.44 -6.90
N CYS A 29 1.15 -0.15 -5.73
CA CYS A 29 1.06 -1.05 -4.57
C CYS A 29 -0.41 -1.31 -4.17
N ASP A 30 -1.24 -0.26 -4.12
CA ASP A 30 -2.68 -0.36 -3.84
C ASP A 30 -3.39 -1.31 -4.82
N ARG A 31 -3.15 -1.13 -6.12
CA ARG A 31 -3.74 -1.98 -7.18
C ARG A 31 -3.27 -3.43 -7.09
N VAL A 32 -2.01 -3.65 -6.72
CA VAL A 32 -1.47 -5.00 -6.50
C VAL A 32 -2.13 -5.65 -5.29
N ALA A 33 -2.31 -4.95 -4.17
CA ALA A 33 -3.02 -5.48 -3.00
C ALA A 33 -4.47 -5.84 -3.32
N THR A 34 -5.18 -4.96 -4.04
CA THR A 34 -6.55 -5.20 -4.54
C THR A 34 -6.63 -6.43 -5.46
N THR A 35 -5.61 -6.66 -6.28
CA THR A 35 -5.57 -7.87 -7.12
C THR A 35 -5.19 -9.11 -6.31
N LEU A 36 -4.26 -8.98 -5.37
CA LEU A 36 -3.74 -10.08 -4.58
C LEU A 36 -4.80 -10.71 -3.67
N ILE A 37 -5.70 -9.89 -3.11
CA ILE A 37 -6.79 -10.37 -2.23
C ILE A 37 -7.84 -11.19 -3.00
N GLU A 38 -8.06 -10.89 -4.28
CA GLU A 38 -9.03 -11.59 -5.13
C GLU A 38 -8.40 -12.78 -5.89
N CYS A 39 -7.08 -12.77 -6.06
CA CYS A 39 -6.34 -13.72 -6.87
C CYS A 39 -6.28 -15.12 -6.24
N ARG A 40 -6.74 -16.13 -6.98
CA ARG A 40 -6.70 -17.55 -6.57
C ARG A 40 -5.60 -18.36 -7.24
N ASP A 41 -4.92 -17.80 -8.25
CA ASP A 41 -3.82 -18.47 -8.95
C ASP A 41 -2.51 -18.31 -8.17
N PRO A 42 -1.91 -19.41 -7.65
CA PRO A 42 -0.67 -19.35 -6.88
C PRO A 42 0.52 -18.75 -7.65
N ALA A 43 0.61 -18.99 -8.95
CA ALA A 43 1.70 -18.46 -9.78
C ALA A 43 1.58 -16.94 -9.92
N LEU A 44 0.34 -16.46 -10.15
CA LEU A 44 0.06 -15.03 -10.22
C LEU A 44 0.24 -14.34 -8.87
N LYS A 45 -0.21 -14.93 -7.75
CA LYS A 45 0.05 -14.41 -6.40
C LYS A 45 1.56 -14.23 -6.17
N THR A 46 2.35 -15.23 -6.52
CA THR A 46 3.81 -15.20 -6.36
C THR A 46 4.44 -14.09 -7.19
N ALA A 47 4.02 -13.94 -8.45
CA ALA A 47 4.49 -12.88 -9.33
C ALA A 47 4.13 -11.48 -8.80
N LEU A 48 2.89 -11.29 -8.35
CA LEU A 48 2.40 -10.05 -7.76
C LEU A 48 3.16 -9.70 -6.47
N CYS A 49 3.37 -10.65 -5.57
CA CYS A 49 4.19 -10.46 -4.36
C CYS A 49 5.62 -10.06 -4.70
N GLY A 50 6.24 -10.68 -5.73
CA GLY A 50 7.57 -10.29 -6.20
C GLY A 50 7.62 -8.85 -6.72
N ARG A 51 6.61 -8.45 -7.50
CA ARG A 51 6.49 -7.07 -7.99
C ARG A 51 6.24 -6.07 -6.88
N LEU A 52 5.37 -6.39 -5.93
CA LEU A 52 5.09 -5.58 -4.75
C LEU A 52 6.36 -5.36 -3.93
N ASN A 53 7.12 -6.43 -3.66
CA ASN A 53 8.40 -6.34 -2.95
C ASN A 53 9.39 -5.40 -3.66
N THR A 54 9.47 -5.48 -4.99
CA THR A 54 10.33 -4.58 -5.78
C THR A 54 9.87 -3.12 -5.67
N CYS A 55 8.56 -2.87 -5.75
CA CYS A 55 7.98 -1.54 -5.60
C CYS A 55 8.25 -0.96 -4.19
N LEU A 56 7.99 -1.74 -3.14
CA LEU A 56 8.26 -1.35 -1.75
C LEU A 56 9.75 -1.07 -1.50
N ALA A 57 10.64 -1.84 -2.13
CA ALA A 57 12.08 -1.59 -2.05
C ALA A 57 12.50 -0.26 -2.70
N LEU A 58 11.80 0.17 -3.77
CA LEU A 58 12.00 1.47 -4.41
C LEU A 58 11.39 2.63 -3.60
N LEU A 59 10.26 2.40 -2.93
CA LEU A 59 9.63 3.38 -2.05
C LEU A 59 10.43 3.62 -0.77
N ARG A 60 11.07 2.58 -0.21
CA ARG A 60 11.80 2.67 1.06
C ARG A 60 12.78 3.85 1.16
N PRO A 61 13.64 4.17 0.17
CA PRO A 61 14.51 5.34 0.23
C PRO A 61 13.73 6.67 0.16
N THR A 62 12.68 6.76 -0.65
CA THR A 62 11.91 8.00 -0.86
C THR A 62 11.14 8.43 0.39
N LEU A 63 10.87 7.51 1.33
CA LEU A 63 10.17 7.81 2.60
C LEU A 63 10.89 8.82 3.49
N ASN A 64 12.21 8.95 3.35
CA ASN A 64 13.02 9.89 4.15
C ASN A 64 13.40 11.15 3.36
N GLU A 65 12.97 11.24 2.10
CA GLU A 65 13.23 12.38 1.23
C GLU A 65 12.08 13.38 1.32
N PRO A 66 12.37 14.69 1.18
CA PRO A 66 11.30 15.69 1.10
C PRO A 66 10.45 15.45 -0.15
N ILE A 67 9.18 15.85 -0.08
CA ILE A 67 8.27 15.73 -1.22
C ILE A 67 8.82 16.53 -2.41
N PRO A 68 8.98 15.91 -3.60
CA PRO A 68 9.43 16.60 -4.79
C PRO A 68 8.57 17.83 -5.12
N PRO A 69 9.17 18.97 -5.51
CA PRO A 69 8.43 20.21 -5.73
C PRO A 69 7.26 20.12 -6.71
N HIS A 70 7.36 19.24 -7.71
CA HIS A 70 6.30 19.04 -8.70
C HIS A 70 5.09 18.28 -8.16
N LEU A 71 5.22 17.59 -7.03
CA LEU A 71 4.14 16.83 -6.39
C LEU A 71 3.45 17.62 -5.27
N ILE A 72 4.08 18.67 -4.73
CA ILE A 72 3.58 19.45 -3.59
C ILE A 72 2.12 19.90 -3.81
N ASP A 73 1.78 20.35 -5.01
CA ASP A 73 0.42 20.82 -5.32
C ASP A 73 -0.65 19.73 -5.11
N GLY A 74 -0.31 18.46 -5.34
CA GLY A 74 -1.19 17.32 -5.09
C GLY A 74 -1.41 16.99 -3.61
N PHE A 75 -0.54 17.50 -2.73
CA PHE A 75 -0.60 17.29 -1.28
C PHE A 75 -1.23 18.46 -0.51
N ILE A 76 -1.65 19.52 -1.22
CA ILE A 76 -2.38 20.66 -0.65
C ILE A 76 -3.88 20.42 -0.81
N THR A 77 -4.60 20.31 0.31
CA THR A 77 -6.06 20.25 0.33
C THR A 77 -6.69 21.58 0.74
N ASN A 78 -7.93 21.84 0.33
CA ASN A 78 -8.70 22.98 0.84
C ASN A 78 -9.52 22.61 2.08
N ASP A 79 -9.82 21.31 2.25
CA ASP A 79 -10.63 20.78 3.35
C ASP A 79 -9.85 19.67 4.05
N LEU A 80 -9.91 19.62 5.39
CA LEU A 80 -9.31 18.53 6.14
C LEU A 80 -10.09 17.25 5.83
N PRO A 81 -9.42 16.14 5.45
CA PRO A 81 -10.13 14.89 5.25
C PRO A 81 -10.82 14.46 6.55
N ASP A 82 -12.11 14.16 6.46
CA ASP A 82 -12.96 13.76 7.59
C ASP A 82 -12.51 12.42 8.21
N VAL A 83 -11.71 11.66 7.46
CA VAL A 83 -11.18 10.36 7.83
C VAL A 83 -9.68 10.33 7.52
N SER A 84 -8.86 10.12 8.55
CA SER A 84 -7.45 9.77 8.35
C SER A 84 -7.38 8.31 7.90
N PRO A 85 -6.51 7.95 6.92
CA PRO A 85 -6.23 6.55 6.67
C PRO A 85 -5.74 5.91 7.98
N GLY A 86 -6.30 4.75 8.31
CA GLY A 86 -6.03 4.01 9.53
C GLY A 86 -5.96 2.52 9.24
N PHE A 87 -5.04 1.83 9.90
CA PHE A 87 -5.04 0.36 9.95
C PHE A 87 -5.95 -0.07 11.10
N GLU A 88 -7.20 -0.42 10.78
CA GLU A 88 -8.26 -0.69 11.77
C GLU A 88 -8.89 -2.09 11.56
N PRO A 89 -8.13 -3.19 11.64
CA PRO A 89 -8.71 -4.52 11.60
C PRO A 89 -9.60 -4.77 12.83
N ASP A 90 -10.64 -5.59 12.67
CA ASP A 90 -11.42 -6.04 13.82
C ASP A 90 -10.57 -6.94 14.74
N ALA A 91 -11.01 -7.09 16.00
CA ALA A 91 -10.26 -7.83 17.02
C ALA A 91 -10.02 -9.31 16.64
N GLY A 92 -10.93 -9.92 15.87
CA GLY A 92 -10.78 -11.28 15.37
C GLY A 92 -9.66 -11.36 14.33
N SER A 93 -9.75 -10.53 13.29
CA SER A 93 -8.72 -10.44 12.24
C SER A 93 -7.34 -10.12 12.82
N LEU A 94 -7.26 -9.18 13.78
CA LEU A 94 -5.99 -8.84 14.45
C LEU A 94 -5.41 -10.03 15.24
N CYS A 95 -6.26 -10.82 15.90
CA CYS A 95 -5.83 -12.03 16.60
C CYS A 95 -5.28 -13.07 15.61
N ASP A 96 -6.01 -13.31 14.51
CA ASP A 96 -5.62 -14.26 13.47
C ASP A 96 -4.31 -13.85 12.80
N TYR A 97 -4.12 -12.57 12.51
CA TYR A 97 -2.87 -11.99 12.01
C TYR A 97 -1.71 -12.24 12.98
N CYS A 98 -1.89 -11.98 14.27
CA CYS A 98 -0.88 -12.24 15.30
C CYS A 98 -0.51 -13.73 15.40
N LEU A 99 -1.51 -14.61 15.36
CA LEU A 99 -1.29 -16.06 15.41
C LEU A 99 -0.54 -16.56 14.18
N ALA A 100 -0.95 -16.12 12.99
CA ALA A 100 -0.32 -16.50 11.73
C ALA A 100 1.16 -16.05 11.68
N LEU A 101 1.45 -14.81 12.06
CA LEU A 101 2.83 -14.30 12.14
C LEU A 101 3.67 -15.11 13.15
N THR A 102 3.12 -15.41 14.32
CA THR A 102 3.82 -16.18 15.36
C THR A 102 4.17 -17.59 14.89
N GLN A 103 3.26 -18.25 14.17
CA GLN A 103 3.52 -19.58 13.59
C GLN A 103 4.70 -19.53 12.60
N ILE A 104 4.72 -18.54 11.70
CA ILE A 104 5.82 -18.40 10.73
C ILE A 104 7.16 -18.07 11.40
N LEU A 105 7.16 -17.21 12.41
CA LEU A 105 8.38 -16.88 13.18
C LEU A 105 8.94 -18.09 13.94
N ASN A 106 8.07 -19.02 14.35
CA ASN A 106 8.46 -20.28 14.98
C ASN A 106 8.94 -21.35 13.97
N GLY A 107 9.02 -21.02 12.68
CA GLY A 107 9.51 -21.92 11.64
C GLY A 107 8.49 -22.94 11.16
N HIS A 108 7.20 -22.76 11.47
CA HIS A 108 6.15 -23.59 10.90
C HIS A 108 6.07 -23.36 9.38
N ALA A 109 5.80 -24.43 8.63
CA ALA A 109 5.51 -24.31 7.20
C ALA A 109 4.25 -23.47 6.99
N LEU A 110 4.26 -22.67 5.92
CA LEU A 110 3.14 -21.83 5.54
C LEU A 110 1.99 -22.72 5.05
N LEU A 111 1.00 -22.96 5.92
CA LEU A 111 -0.23 -23.66 5.57
C LEU A 111 -1.13 -22.76 4.71
N PRO A 112 -2.01 -23.31 3.86
CA PRO A 112 -2.89 -22.51 2.99
C PRO A 112 -3.78 -21.51 3.76
N GLU A 113 -4.24 -21.89 4.96
CA GLU A 113 -5.02 -21.01 5.83
C GLU A 113 -4.17 -19.85 6.33
N THR A 114 -2.98 -20.13 6.86
CA THR A 114 -2.00 -19.13 7.31
C THR A 114 -1.59 -18.20 6.16
N GLU A 115 -1.39 -18.73 4.95
CA GLU A 115 -1.09 -17.93 3.76
C GLU A 115 -2.22 -16.94 3.44
N THR A 116 -3.47 -17.39 3.53
CA THR A 116 -4.64 -16.55 3.26
C THR A 116 -4.72 -15.42 4.27
N THR A 117 -4.57 -15.72 5.56
CA THR A 117 -4.54 -14.74 6.65
C THR A 117 -3.41 -13.73 6.46
N LEU A 118 -2.19 -14.16 6.14
CA LEU A 118 -1.06 -13.27 5.91
C LEU A 118 -1.19 -12.46 4.60
N THR A 119 -1.86 -13.01 3.59
CA THR A 119 -2.20 -12.26 2.37
C THR A 119 -3.14 -11.11 2.70
N GLY A 120 -4.17 -11.36 3.51
CA GLY A 120 -5.11 -10.33 4.01
C GLY A 120 -4.38 -9.22 4.77
N LEU A 121 -3.57 -9.60 5.76
CA LEU A 121 -2.74 -8.66 6.52
C LEU A 121 -1.85 -7.81 5.61
N LEU A 122 -1.16 -8.43 4.65
CA LEU A 122 -0.30 -7.71 3.71
C LEU A 122 -1.09 -6.69 2.89
N CYS A 123 -2.29 -7.04 2.41
CA CYS A 123 -3.11 -6.14 1.63
C CYS A 123 -3.57 -4.94 2.45
N GLU A 124 -4.07 -5.16 3.68
CA GLU A 124 -4.48 -4.06 4.57
C GLU A 124 -3.32 -3.12 4.91
N LEU A 125 -2.14 -3.66 5.20
CA LEU A 125 -0.95 -2.85 5.45
C LEU A 125 -0.53 -2.04 4.23
N VAL A 126 -0.62 -2.62 3.03
CA VAL A 126 -0.27 -1.95 1.77
C VAL A 126 -1.28 -0.84 1.45
N TRP A 127 -2.58 -1.09 1.61
CA TRP A 127 -3.61 -0.07 1.43
C TRP A 127 -3.42 1.08 2.42
N TYR A 128 -3.20 0.78 3.70
CA TYR A 128 -2.91 1.79 4.72
C TYR A 128 -1.66 2.61 4.35
N PHE A 129 -0.58 1.94 3.97
CA PHE A 129 0.67 2.59 3.58
C PHE A 129 0.52 3.47 2.34
N ALA A 130 -0.14 3.00 1.30
CA ALA A 130 -0.39 3.77 0.08
C ALA A 130 -1.29 4.99 0.35
N ALA A 131 -2.33 4.80 1.16
CA ALA A 131 -3.22 5.88 1.55
C ALA A 131 -2.49 6.93 2.41
N ASP A 132 -1.66 6.51 3.38
CA ASP A 132 -0.88 7.44 4.18
C ASP A 132 0.17 8.20 3.36
N LEU A 133 0.83 7.52 2.41
CA LEU A 133 1.80 8.16 1.50
C LEU A 133 1.16 9.23 0.63
N ASN A 134 -0.04 8.98 0.13
CA ASN A 134 -0.75 9.88 -0.77
C ASN A 134 -1.65 10.88 -0.05
N ALA A 135 -1.76 10.81 1.28
CA ALA A 135 -2.65 11.67 2.01
C ALA A 135 -2.11 13.11 2.10
N PRO A 136 -2.98 14.13 2.12
CA PRO A 136 -2.57 15.53 2.17
C PRO A 136 -1.61 15.83 3.32
N ARG A 137 -0.64 16.70 3.06
CA ARG A 137 0.34 17.21 4.04
C ARG A 137 0.07 18.65 4.43
N TRP A 138 -0.57 19.40 3.54
CA TRP A 138 -0.85 20.81 3.73
C TRP A 138 -2.33 21.13 3.53
N ILE A 139 -2.81 22.13 4.26
CA ILE A 139 -4.14 22.70 4.12
C ILE A 139 -4.04 24.17 3.74
N ARG A 140 -4.85 24.59 2.76
CA ARG A 140 -4.98 26.00 2.36
C ARG A 140 -5.99 26.69 3.28
N THR A 141 -5.53 27.65 4.06
CA THR A 141 -6.35 28.49 4.93
C THR A 141 -6.35 29.94 4.46
N ALA A 142 -7.18 30.79 5.09
CA ALA A 142 -7.19 32.23 4.82
C ALA A 142 -5.83 32.90 5.12
N ASP A 143 -5.01 32.29 5.99
CA ASP A 143 -3.69 32.78 6.38
C ASP A 143 -2.55 32.18 5.55
N GLY A 144 -2.86 31.35 4.53
CA GLY A 144 -1.89 30.71 3.64
C GLY A 144 -1.89 29.17 3.74
N ILE A 145 -0.79 28.54 3.30
CA ILE A 145 -0.62 27.09 3.33
C ILE A 145 -0.03 26.69 4.70
N GLN A 146 -0.71 25.80 5.42
CA GLN A 146 -0.29 25.32 6.75
C GLN A 146 -0.07 23.80 6.72
N VAL A 147 0.86 23.30 7.54
CA VAL A 147 1.10 21.85 7.70
C VAL A 147 -0.05 21.24 8.50
N ILE A 148 -0.54 20.08 8.08
CA ILE A 148 -1.52 19.30 8.84
C ILE A 148 -0.78 18.58 9.97
N ASP A 149 -1.12 18.88 11.22
CA ASP A 149 -0.45 18.35 12.43
C ASP A 149 -0.30 16.81 12.40
N GLY A 150 0.89 16.32 12.78
CA GLY A 150 1.19 14.89 12.92
C GLY A 150 1.93 14.22 11.76
N ARG A 151 2.26 14.94 10.68
CA ARG A 151 3.00 14.39 9.52
C ARG A 151 4.28 15.17 9.23
N PRO A 152 5.39 14.51 8.87
CA PRO A 152 6.59 15.20 8.41
C PRO A 152 6.29 15.96 7.11
N ALA A 153 6.83 17.18 7.02
CA ALA A 153 6.74 18.06 5.85
C ALA A 153 7.67 17.60 4.72
#